data_AF-A0A136MW31-F1
#
_entry.id   AF-A0A136MW31-F1
#
_cell.length_a   1.000
_cell.length_b   1.000
_cell.length_c   1.000
_cell.angle_alpha   90.00
_cell.angle_beta   90.00
_cell.angle_gamma   90.00
#
_symmetry.space_group_name_H-M   'P 1'
#
loop_
_entity.id
_entity.type
_entity.pdbx_description
1 polymer ?
#
loop_
_entity_poly.entity_id
_entity_poly.type
_entity_poly.pdbx_seq_one_letter_code
_entity_poly.pdbx_strand_id
1 'polypeptide(L)' 'MIAERVEWLMNHDMDLLLSYLYRLDIKEDDINRVLMPSELDAPHMGLAKLILLRQKQRMETKKKYKVKPIEGWEF' A
#
# COMPACT_ATOMS: atom_id res chain seq x y z
N MET A 1 -2.96 -14.99 -2.82
CA MET A 1 -3.56 -13.75 -2.27
C MET A 1 -2.48 -12.67 -2.04
N ILE A 2 -2.83 -11.40 -1.73
CA ILE A 2 -1.84 -10.33 -1.47
C ILE A 2 -0.91 -10.74 -0.31
N ALA A 3 -1.46 -11.31 0.77
CA ALA A 3 -0.70 -11.75 1.93
C ALA A 3 0.38 -12.80 1.58
N GLU A 4 0.06 -13.80 0.78
CA GLU A 4 1.04 -14.80 0.30
C GLU A 4 2.17 -14.16 -0.51
N ARG A 5 1.85 -13.17 -1.35
CA ARG A 5 2.88 -12.48 -2.13
C ARG A 5 3.78 -11.61 -1.24
N VAL A 6 3.20 -10.97 -0.22
CA VAL A 6 3.95 -10.21 0.78
C VAL A 6 4.86 -11.14 1.56
N GLU A 7 4.34 -12.26 2.06
CA GLU A 7 5.13 -13.28 2.77
C GLU A 7 6.29 -13.79 1.91
N TRP A 8 6.01 -14.11 0.64
CA TRP A 8 7.05 -14.54 -0.28
C TRP A 8 8.14 -13.48 -0.45
N LEU A 9 7.77 -12.21 -0.65
CA LEU A 9 8.75 -11.12 -0.79
C LEU A 9 9.50 -10.86 0.52
N MET A 10 8.84 -10.93 1.69
CA MET A 10 9.53 -10.82 2.97
C MET A 10 10.64 -11.87 3.12
N ASN A 11 10.41 -13.08 2.60
CA ASN A 11 11.35 -14.20 2.72
C ASN A 11 12.43 -14.23 1.62
N HIS A 12 12.20 -13.58 0.47
CA HIS A 12 13.09 -13.71 -0.70
C HIS A 12 13.71 -12.37 -1.15
N ASP A 13 13.00 -11.26 -0.99
CA ASP A 13 13.42 -9.95 -1.48
C ASP A 13 12.71 -8.80 -0.73
N MET A 14 13.25 -8.48 0.45
CA MET A 14 12.70 -7.44 1.32
C MET A 14 12.83 -6.04 0.70
N ASP A 15 13.94 -5.77 0.01
CA ASP A 15 14.17 -4.47 -0.63
C ASP A 15 13.12 -4.20 -1.72
N LEU A 16 12.81 -5.22 -2.52
CA LEU A 16 11.74 -5.12 -3.51
C LEU A 16 10.37 -4.90 -2.87
N LEU A 17 10.06 -5.59 -1.75
CA LEU A 17 8.82 -5.37 -1.00
C LEU A 17 8.71 -3.91 -0.57
N LEU A 18 9.74 -3.38 0.10
CA LEU A 18 9.76 -2.00 0.58
C LEU A 18 9.61 -1.02 -0.58
N SER A 19 10.30 -1.25 -1.70
CA SER A 19 10.19 -0.41 -2.91
C SER A 19 8.74 -0.33 -3.44
N TYR A 20 7.97 -1.42 -3.35
CA TYR A 20 6.56 -1.43 -3.73
C TYR A 20 5.70 -0.67 -2.72
N LEU A 21 5.94 -0.84 -1.42
CA LEU A 21 5.19 -0.12 -0.38
C LEU A 21 5.38 1.40 -0.52
N TYR A 22 6.60 1.86 -0.81
CA TYR A 22 6.88 3.27 -1.09
C TYR A 22 6.14 3.79 -2.32
N ARG A 23 6.12 3.03 -3.43
CA ARG A 23 5.38 3.41 -4.65
C ARG A 23 3.87 3.46 -4.45
N LEU A 24 3.36 2.70 -3.48
CA LEU A 24 1.95 2.72 -3.09
C LEU A 24 1.62 3.90 -2.17
N ASP A 25 2.60 4.70 -1.75
CA ASP A 25 2.44 5.79 -0.79
C ASP A 25 1.91 5.26 0.55
N ILE A 26 2.55 4.19 1.03
CA ILE A 26 2.37 3.65 2.39
C ILE A 26 3.46 4.25 3.26
N LYS A 27 3.10 4.79 4.42
CA LYS A 27 4.04 5.50 5.30
C LYS A 27 4.96 4.51 6.01
N GLU A 28 6.21 4.92 6.16
CA GLU A 28 7.23 4.14 6.87
C GLU A 28 6.84 3.88 8.33
N ASP A 29 6.26 4.86 9.02
CA ASP A 29 5.77 4.70 10.40
C ASP A 29 4.73 3.58 10.54
N ASP A 30 3.84 3.44 9.54
CA ASP A 30 2.80 2.40 9.53
C ASP A 30 3.41 1.02 9.25
N ILE A 31 4.40 0.96 8.35
CA ILE A 31 5.17 -0.25 8.07
C ILE A 31 5.92 -0.70 9.33
N ASN A 32 6.66 0.22 9.96
CA ASN A 32 7.43 -0.06 11.17
C ASN A 32 6.53 -0.57 12.28
N ARG A 33 5.36 0.04 12.50
CA ARG A 33 4.37 -0.45 13.48
C ARG A 33 3.97 -1.89 13.20
N VAL A 34 3.63 -2.22 11.95
CA VAL A 34 3.22 -3.59 11.56
C VAL A 34 4.34 -4.61 11.74
N LEU A 35 5.60 -4.19 11.58
CA LEU A 35 6.76 -5.06 11.76
C LEU A 35 7.18 -5.22 13.22
N MET A 36 6.59 -4.46 14.17
CA MET A 36 6.95 -4.57 15.58
C MET A 36 6.53 -5.93 16.15
N PRO A 37 7.39 -6.57 16.98
CA PRO A 37 7.05 -7.85 17.62
C PRO A 37 5.85 -7.79 18.56
N SER A 38 5.47 -6.58 19.00
CA SER A 38 4.32 -6.34 19.87
C SER A 38 2.98 -6.43 19.17
N GLU A 39 2.95 -6.50 17.84
CA GLU A 39 1.69 -6.57 17.10
C GLU A 39 1.07 -7.97 17.09
N LEU A 40 -0.27 -7.99 17.12
CA LEU A 40 -1.06 -9.22 17.18
C LEU A 40 -1.11 -9.97 15.86
N ASP A 41 -1.10 -9.23 14.76
CA ASP A 41 -1.14 -9.81 13.41
C ASP A 41 0.25 -10.24 12.96
N ALA A 42 0.32 -11.34 12.19
CA ALA A 42 1.55 -11.68 11.48
C ALA A 42 1.96 -10.53 10.54
N PRO A 43 3.26 -10.18 10.44
CA PRO A 43 3.72 -9.04 9.65
C PRO A 43 3.20 -9.00 8.20
N HIS A 44 3.21 -10.15 7.52
CA HIS A 44 2.72 -10.25 6.14
C HIS A 44 1.21 -9.96 6.03
N MET A 45 0.42 -10.33 7.05
CA MET A 45 -1.00 -10.01 7.12
C MET A 45 -1.23 -8.53 7.37
N GLY A 46 -0.49 -7.92 8.30
CA GLY A 46 -0.57 -6.49 8.58
C GLY A 46 -0.20 -5.64 7.35
N LEU A 47 0.87 -6.00 6.65
CA LEU A 47 1.30 -5.33 5.43
C LEU A 47 0.27 -5.48 4.30
N ALA A 48 -0.31 -6.68 4.14
CA ALA A 48 -1.39 -6.89 3.17
C ALA A 48 -2.64 -6.03 3.49
N LYS A 49 -2.98 -5.86 4.78
CA LYS A 49 -4.06 -4.96 5.21
C LYS A 49 -3.73 -3.50 4.86
N LEU A 50 -2.51 -3.03 5.11
CA LEU A 50 -2.07 -1.68 4.73
C LEU A 50 -2.19 -1.44 3.22
N ILE A 51 -1.73 -2.39 2.40
CA ILE A 51 -1.85 -2.33 0.94
C ILE A 51 -3.32 -2.18 0.53
N LEU A 52 -4.20 -3.03 1.09
CA LEU A 52 -5.63 -2.99 0.77
C LEU A 52 -6.28 -1.67 1.17
N LEU A 53 -5.99 -1.17 2.37
CA LEU A 53 -6.50 0.12 2.87
C LEU A 53 -6.09 1.26 1.94
N ARG A 54 -4.83 1.26 1.51
CA ARG A 54 -4.31 2.29 0.59
C ARG A 54 -5.00 2.24 -0.77
N GLN A 55 -5.27 1.06 -1.31
CA GLN A 55 -6.04 0.93 -2.56
C GLN A 55 -7.46 1.49 -2.42
N LYS A 56 -8.14 1.19 -1.30
CA LYS A 56 -9.47 1.74 -1.01
C LYS A 56 -9.43 3.27 -0.94
N GLN A 57 -8.46 3.83 -0.23
CA GLN A 57 -8.29 5.28 -0.12
C GLN A 57 -8.03 5.94 -1.48
N ARG A 58 -7.24 5.31 -2.36
CA ARG A 58 -7.02 5.81 -3.73
C ARG A 58 -8.32 5.84 -4.53
N MET A 59 -9.13 4.79 -4.44
CA MET A 59 -10.44 4.74 -5.10
C MET A 59 -11.37 5.83 -4.57
N GLU A 60 -11.42 6.04 -3.26
CA GLU A 60 -12.23 7.09 -2.63
C GLU A 60 -11.76 8.48 -3.05
N THR A 61 -10.46 8.73 -3.04
CA THR A 61 -9.86 10.00 -3.47
C THR A 61 -10.21 10.29 -4.94
N LYS A 62 -10.05 9.30 -5.82
CA LYS A 62 -10.41 9.43 -7.25
C LYS A 62 -11.90 9.71 -7.45
N LYS A 63 -12.78 9.13 -6.63
CA LYS A 63 -14.23 9.40 -6.67
C LYS A 63 -14.55 10.81 -6.17
N LYS A 64 -13.87 11.27 -5.11
CA LYS A 64 -14.12 12.57 -4.46
C LYS A 64 -13.60 13.74 -5.30
N TYR A 65 -12.40 13.64 -5.84
CA TYR A 65 -11.75 14.70 -6.61
C TYR A 65 -11.89 14.41 -8.10
N LYS A 66 -13.02 14.83 -8.68
CA LYS A 66 -13.20 14.82 -10.13
C LYS A 66 -12.42 15.99 -10.72
N VAL A 67 -11.37 15.68 -11.48
CA VAL A 67 -10.64 16.68 -12.27
C VAL A 67 -11.57 17.11 -13.40
N LYS A 68 -11.94 18.40 -13.42
CA LYS A 68 -12.64 18.96 -14.57
C LYS A 68 -11.68 18.89 -15.78
N PRO A 69 -12.18 18.55 -16.98
CA PRO A 69 -11.38 18.70 -18.19
C PRO A 69 -10.75 20.10 -18.23
N ILE A 70 -9.48 20.16 -18.61
CA ILE A 70 -8.81 21.45 -18.79
C ILE A 70 -9.34 22.03 -20.09
N GLU A 71 -9.94 23.22 -20.02
CA GLU A 71 -10.47 23.93 -21.17
C GLU A 71 -9.34 24.14 -22.21
N GLY A 72 -9.55 23.68 -23.44
CA GLY A 72 -8.54 23.72 -24.52
C GLY A 72 -7.62 22.50 -24.62
N TRP A 73 -7.76 21.50 -23.74
CA TRP A 73 -7.08 20.20 -23.81
C TRP A 73 -8.06 19.06 -24.15
N GLU A 74 -9.12 19.38 -24.89
CA GLU A 74 -10.06 18.39 -25.45
C GLU A 74 -9.51 17.88 -26.79
N PHE A 75 -8.55 16.94 -26.74
CA PHE A 75 -8.09 16.17 -27.90
C PHE A 75 -8.31 14.69 -27.67
#